data_AF-A0A0W8DBI1-F1
#
_entry.id   AF-A0A0W8DBI1-F1
#
_cell.length_a   1.000
_cell.length_b   1.000
_cell.length_c   1.000
_cell.angle_alpha   90.00
_cell.angle_beta   90.00
_cell.angle_gamma   90.00
#
_symmetry.space_group_name_H-M   'P 1'
#
loop_
_entity.id
_entity.type
_entity.pdbx_description
1 polymer ?
#
loop_
_entity_poly.entity_id
_entity_poly.type
_entity_poly.pdbx_seq_one_letter_code
_entity_poly.pdbx_strand_id
1 'polypeptide(L)'
;MNIRAIAAAVFSALVVYATATVDHDKIEPFLQPEPMSEKAAIKFKPNLSTSEIVCVSFPAVNAAGGEFQDLIMWEQLTDIARMALNDSTNFENAEVPISDDHYEDHLDKAWPL
;
A
#
# COMPACT_ATOMS: atom_id res chain seq x y z
N MET A 1 2.92 27.38 39.14
CA MET A 1 2.50 26.42 38.08
C MET A 1 1.49 27.13 37.19
N ASN A 2 1.90 27.54 35.99
CA ASN A 2 1.11 28.46 35.15
C ASN A 2 0.23 27.65 34.19
N ILE A 3 -1.06 27.54 34.49
CA ILE A 3 -2.04 26.71 33.77
C ILE A 3 -2.14 27.13 32.28
N ARG A 4 -1.84 28.39 31.97
CA ARG A 4 -1.76 28.91 30.59
C ARG A 4 -0.58 28.33 29.80
N ALA A 5 0.53 28.05 30.47
CA ALA A 5 1.70 27.43 29.84
C ALA A 5 1.45 25.94 29.53
N ILE A 6 0.63 25.27 30.35
CA ILE A 6 0.29 23.85 30.16
C ILE A 6 -0.70 23.69 28.99
N ALA A 7 -1.70 24.56 28.87
CA ALA A 7 -2.65 24.53 27.76
C ALA A 7 -1.99 24.78 26.39
N ALA A 8 -0.98 25.67 26.33
CA ALA A 8 -0.24 25.93 25.11
C ALA A 8 0.66 24.75 24.70
N ALA A 9 1.24 24.02 25.67
CA ALA A 9 2.12 22.88 25.40
C ALA A 9 1.37 21.63 24.88
N VAL A 10 0.10 21.45 25.27
CA VAL A 10 -0.72 20.32 24.82
C VAL A 10 -1.23 20.53 23.39
N PHE A 11 -1.44 21.79 22.96
CA PHE A 11 -1.96 22.10 21.62
C PHE A 11 -0.92 21.92 20.49
N SER A 12 0.38 21.99 20.81
CA SER A 12 1.45 21.80 19.81
C SER A 12 1.75 20.33 19.48
N ALA A 13 1.16 19.38 20.21
CA ALA A 13 1.37 17.95 19.99
C ALA A 13 0.34 17.30 19.04
N LEU A 14 -0.55 18.09 18.42
CA LEU A 14 -1.27 17.66 17.23
C LEU A 14 -0.27 17.60 16.07
N VAL A 15 0.45 16.49 15.99
CA VAL A 15 1.29 16.13 14.85
C VAL A 15 0.35 15.96 13.67
N VAL A 16 0.25 17.01 12.85
CA VAL A 16 -0.29 16.91 11.50
C VAL A 16 0.70 16.05 10.73
N TYR A 17 0.40 14.77 10.58
CA TYR A 17 1.04 13.96 9.54
C TYR A 17 0.59 14.56 8.20
N ALA A 18 1.48 15.31 7.55
CA ALA A 18 1.25 15.71 6.18
C ALA A 18 1.29 14.44 5.32
N THR A 19 0.17 14.09 4.70
CA THR A 19 0.11 13.06 3.67
C THR A 19 0.88 13.59 2.45
N ALA A 20 2.16 13.24 2.33
CA ALA A 20 2.94 13.58 1.16
C ALA A 20 2.46 12.69 0.00
N THR A 21 1.71 13.25 -0.94
CA THR A 21 1.37 12.56 -2.19
C THR A 21 2.61 12.52 -3.07
N VAL A 22 3.02 11.33 -3.47
CA VAL A 22 4.12 11.11 -4.42
C VAL A 22 3.52 11.06 -5.83
N ASP A 23 4.19 11.69 -6.80
CA ASP A 23 3.78 11.59 -8.20
C ASP A 23 3.81 10.10 -8.64
N HIS A 24 2.79 9.66 -9.39
CA HIS A 24 2.67 8.27 -9.83
C HIS A 24 3.88 7.77 -10.63
N ASP A 25 4.65 8.66 -11.24
CA ASP A 25 5.88 8.34 -11.98
C ASP A 25 7.15 8.24 -11.09
N LYS A 26 7.03 8.61 -9.81
CA LYS A 26 8.13 8.65 -8.82
C LYS A 26 7.99 7.60 -7.73
N ILE A 27 7.02 6.70 -7.82
CA ILE A 27 6.84 5.63 -6.84
C ILE A 27 7.88 4.55 -7.10
N GLU A 28 8.91 4.51 -6.25
CA GLU A 28 9.92 3.44 -6.26
C GLU A 28 9.32 2.08 -5.87
N PRO A 29 9.48 1.02 -6.66
CA PRO A 29 8.92 -0.30 -6.34
C PRO A 29 9.72 -1.04 -5.25
N PHE A 30 9.11 -2.07 -4.65
CA PHE A 30 9.73 -2.89 -3.61
C PHE A 30 10.76 -3.87 -4.14
N LEU A 31 11.69 -4.25 -3.26
CA LEU A 31 12.50 -5.44 -3.40
C LEU A 31 11.64 -6.71 -3.24
N GLN A 32 11.53 -7.52 -4.29
CA GLN A 32 11.11 -8.91 -4.19
C GLN A 32 12.18 -9.63 -3.37
N PRO A 33 11.79 -10.17 -2.22
CA PRO A 33 12.75 -10.86 -1.39
C PRO A 33 13.19 -12.15 -2.12
N GLU A 34 14.46 -12.53 -1.92
CA GLU A 34 14.97 -13.89 -2.17
C GLU A 34 13.93 -14.91 -1.70
N PRO A 35 13.75 -16.08 -2.34
CA PRO A 35 12.59 -16.95 -2.13
C PRO A 35 12.40 -17.31 -0.64
N MET A 36 11.62 -16.48 0.04
CA MET A 36 11.17 -16.67 1.41
C MET A 36 9.84 -17.37 1.28
N SER A 37 9.68 -18.52 1.96
CA SER A 37 8.43 -19.20 2.34
C SER A 37 7.30 -19.37 1.28
N GLU A 38 6.86 -18.32 0.60
CA GLU A 38 5.72 -18.17 -0.31
C GLU A 38 5.98 -18.71 -1.73
N LYS A 39 6.43 -19.96 -1.82
CA LYS A 39 6.59 -20.65 -3.11
C LYS A 39 5.30 -20.70 -3.94
N ALA A 40 4.13 -20.67 -3.30
CA ALA A 40 2.84 -20.70 -3.97
C ALA A 40 2.57 -19.43 -4.79
N ALA A 41 2.80 -18.25 -4.20
CA ALA A 41 2.55 -16.98 -4.89
C ALA A 41 3.40 -16.83 -6.15
N ILE A 42 4.69 -17.20 -6.07
CA ILE A 42 5.58 -17.20 -7.24
C ILE A 42 5.11 -18.23 -8.27
N LYS A 43 4.74 -19.44 -7.84
CA LYS A 43 4.29 -20.52 -8.74
C LYS A 43 3.00 -20.17 -9.49
N PHE A 44 2.08 -19.44 -8.86
CA PHE A 44 0.78 -19.09 -9.40
C PHE A 44 0.66 -17.63 -9.84
N LYS A 45 1.79 -16.94 -10.07
CA LYS A 45 1.81 -15.58 -10.62
C LYS A 45 1.08 -15.56 -11.99
N PRO A 46 -0.01 -14.78 -12.13
CA PRO A 46 -0.77 -14.73 -13.37
C PRO A 46 -0.01 -13.93 -14.45
N ASN A 47 -0.38 -14.17 -15.71
CA ASN A 47 0.04 -13.31 -16.81
C ASN A 47 -1.04 -12.24 -17.04
N LEU A 48 -0.63 -10.98 -17.07
CA LEU A 48 -1.52 -9.85 -17.34
C LEU A 48 -1.24 -9.32 -18.75
N SER A 49 -2.25 -9.33 -19.61
CA SER A 49 -2.18 -8.72 -20.93
C SER A 49 -3.01 -7.43 -20.93
N THR A 50 -2.34 -6.30 -21.15
CA THR A 50 -2.98 -4.99 -21.30
C THR A 50 -3.01 -4.59 -22.77
N SER A 51 -4.09 -3.94 -23.20
CA SER A 51 -4.14 -3.29 -24.52
C SER A 51 -3.27 -2.03 -24.52
N GLU A 52 -2.72 -1.65 -25.68
CA GLU A 52 -1.94 -0.41 -25.85
C GLU A 52 -2.74 0.87 -25.55
N ILE A 53 -4.09 0.77 -25.49
CA ILE A 53 -4.99 1.92 -25.31
C ILE A 53 -5.30 2.18 -23.82
N VAL A 54 -5.04 1.22 -22.93
CA VAL A 54 -5.37 1.33 -21.50
C VAL A 54 -4.12 1.48 -20.64
N CYS A 55 -4.28 1.98 -19.42
CA CYS A 55 -3.20 2.09 -18.45
C CYS A 55 -2.55 0.72 -18.19
N VAL A 56 -1.23 0.73 -17.96
CA VAL A 56 -0.47 -0.45 -17.50
C VAL A 56 -0.28 -0.40 -15.98
N SER A 57 0.12 -1.52 -15.38
CA SER A 57 0.37 -1.60 -13.94
C SER A 57 1.61 -0.79 -13.53
N PHE A 58 1.46 0.01 -12.49
CA PHE A 58 2.54 0.75 -11.82
C PHE A 58 2.54 0.47 -10.31
N PRO A 59 3.67 0.66 -9.62
CA PRO A 59 3.72 0.56 -8.17
C PRO A 59 2.79 1.59 -7.52
N ALA A 60 1.94 1.14 -6.59
CA ALA A 60 0.98 2.02 -5.91
C ALA A 60 1.55 2.65 -4.62
N VAL A 61 2.50 1.98 -3.96
CA VAL A 61 3.15 2.42 -2.73
C VAL A 61 4.63 2.08 -2.78
N ASN A 62 5.44 2.74 -1.94
CA ASN A 62 6.88 2.50 -1.83
C ASN A 62 7.32 2.44 -0.36
N ALA A 63 8.53 1.95 -0.10
CA ALA A 63 9.18 1.98 1.22
C ALA A 63 10.15 3.17 1.41
N ALA A 64 10.34 4.00 0.37
CA ALA A 64 11.51 4.85 0.13
C ALA A 64 12.84 4.05 0.09
N GLY A 65 13.31 3.76 -1.12
CA GLY A 65 14.54 3.02 -1.40
C GLY A 65 14.33 1.58 -1.87
N GLY A 66 14.62 1.29 -3.15
CA GLY A 66 14.66 -0.05 -3.73
C GLY A 66 14.68 -0.07 -5.27
N GLU A 67 15.06 -1.21 -5.89
CA GLU A 67 14.94 -1.43 -7.34
C GLU A 67 13.62 -2.16 -7.71
N PHE A 68 13.17 -2.03 -8.96
CA PHE A 68 11.87 -2.52 -9.45
C PHE A 68 11.69 -4.04 -9.38
N GLN A 69 10.52 -4.51 -8.95
CA GLN A 69 10.06 -5.90 -9.10
C GLN A 69 8.58 -6.05 -9.40
N ASP A 70 8.25 -7.17 -10.03
CA ASP A 70 6.89 -7.49 -10.49
C ASP A 70 5.97 -8.05 -9.40
N LEU A 71 6.49 -8.61 -8.30
CA LEU A 71 5.67 -9.28 -7.27
C LEU A 71 6.21 -9.01 -5.86
N ILE A 72 5.33 -8.48 -5.01
CA ILE A 72 5.50 -8.34 -3.55
C ILE A 72 4.23 -8.87 -2.88
N MET A 73 4.37 -9.64 -1.81
CA MET A 73 3.23 -10.18 -1.06
C MET A 73 2.82 -9.25 0.09
N TRP A 74 1.57 -9.33 0.54
CA TRP A 74 1.04 -8.48 1.61
C TRP A 74 1.91 -8.52 2.88
N GLU A 75 2.30 -9.72 3.30
CA GLU A 75 3.15 -9.94 4.48
C GLU A 75 4.61 -9.48 4.30
N GLN A 76 5.02 -9.19 3.07
CA GLN A 76 6.36 -8.70 2.74
C GLN A 76 6.41 -7.17 2.69
N LEU A 77 5.25 -6.50 2.72
CA LEU A 77 5.16 -5.04 2.75
C LEU A 77 5.60 -4.49 4.10
N THR A 78 6.20 -3.29 4.08
CA THR A 78 6.48 -2.55 5.32
C THR A 78 5.18 -2.15 5.99
N ASP A 79 5.21 -1.96 7.31
CA ASP A 79 4.03 -1.50 8.07
C ASP A 79 3.47 -0.17 7.53
N ILE A 80 4.36 0.72 7.07
CA ILE A 80 3.98 2.00 6.47
C ILE A 80 3.26 1.78 5.13
N ALA A 81 3.73 0.85 4.30
CA ALA A 81 3.08 0.53 3.04
C ALA A 81 1.72 -0.12 3.24
N ARG A 82 1.58 -1.05 4.19
CA ARG A 82 0.28 -1.65 4.55
C ARG A 82 -0.68 -0.59 5.10
N MET A 83 -0.21 0.29 5.98
CA MET A 83 -1.00 1.41 6.49
C MET A 83 -1.50 2.32 5.37
N ALA A 84 -0.65 2.64 4.38
CA ALA A 84 -1.05 3.45 3.23
C ALA A 84 -2.08 2.73 2.33
N LEU A 85 -1.94 1.42 2.14
CA LEU A 85 -2.88 0.61 1.36
C LEU A 85 -4.22 0.37 2.08
N ASN A 86 -4.24 0.39 3.41
CA ASN A 86 -5.45 0.27 4.23
C ASN A 86 -6.20 1.59 4.39
N ASP A 87 -5.57 2.74 4.12
CA ASP A 87 -6.23 4.04 4.22
C ASP A 87 -7.09 4.32 2.98
N SER A 88 -8.41 4.22 3.15
CA SER A 88 -9.41 4.41 2.10
C SER A 88 -9.43 5.81 1.49
N THR A 89 -8.72 6.78 2.07
CA THR A 89 -8.62 8.14 1.53
C THR A 89 -7.55 8.30 0.45
N ASN A 90 -6.65 7.31 0.29
CA ASN A 90 -5.49 7.42 -0.61
C ASN A 90 -5.78 7.14 -2.08
N PHE A 91 -6.87 6.43 -2.39
CA PHE A 91 -7.16 5.92 -3.75
C PHE A 91 -8.44 6.47 -4.38
N GLU A 92 -9.01 7.53 -3.80
CA GLU A 92 -10.23 8.20 -4.27
C GLU A 92 -11.39 7.21 -4.53
N ASN A 93 -11.61 6.87 -5.81
CA ASN A 93 -12.68 5.98 -6.27
C ASN A 93 -12.25 4.52 -6.42
N ALA A 94 -10.95 4.24 -6.27
CA ALA A 94 -10.40 2.89 -6.31
C ALA A 94 -10.29 2.32 -4.89
N GLU A 95 -10.63 1.05 -4.77
CA GLU A 95 -10.57 0.28 -3.53
C GLU A 95 -9.42 -0.72 -3.62
N VAL A 96 -8.63 -0.87 -2.54
CA VAL A 96 -7.51 -1.82 -2.51
C VAL A 96 -8.04 -3.20 -2.12
N PRO A 97 -8.15 -4.17 -3.04
CA PRO A 97 -8.91 -5.41 -2.81
C PRO A 97 -8.24 -6.40 -1.85
N ILE A 98 -6.95 -6.22 -1.58
CA ILE A 98 -6.15 -7.08 -0.69
C ILE A 98 -5.85 -6.42 0.66
N SER A 99 -6.42 -5.24 0.91
CA SER A 99 -6.28 -4.55 2.20
C SER A 99 -7.01 -5.30 3.30
N ASP A 100 -6.63 -5.06 4.55
CA ASP A 100 -7.14 -5.80 5.71
C ASP A 100 -8.68 -5.68 5.84
N ASP A 101 -9.24 -4.53 5.49
CA ASP A 101 -10.69 -4.26 5.54
C ASP A 101 -11.48 -4.92 4.40
N HIS A 102 -10.81 -5.31 3.31
CA HIS A 102 -11.47 -5.74 2.07
C HIS A 102 -11.18 -7.20 1.70
N TYR A 103 -10.08 -7.78 2.18
CA TYR A 103 -9.57 -9.07 1.71
C TYR A 103 -10.62 -10.20 1.79
N GLU A 104 -11.19 -10.43 2.97
CA GLU A 104 -12.16 -11.53 3.19
C GLU A 104 -13.46 -11.31 2.39
N ASP A 105 -13.97 -10.08 2.38
CA ASP A 105 -15.16 -9.72 1.60
C ASP A 105 -14.97 -9.96 0.10
N HIS A 106 -13.75 -9.74 -0.42
CA HIS A 106 -13.42 -10.04 -1.81
C HIS A 106 -13.25 -11.53 -2.06
N LEU A 107 -12.71 -12.29 -1.11
CA LEU A 107 -12.64 -13.76 -1.22
C LEU A 107 -14.03 -14.37 -1.31
N ASP A 108 -14.96 -13.93 -0.47
CA ASP A 108 -16.35 -14.40 -0.48
C ASP A 108 -17.05 -14.08 -1.82
N LYS A 109 -16.84 -12.86 -2.34
CA LYS A 109 -17.36 -12.45 -3.66
C LYS A 109 -16.72 -13.20 -4.82
N ALA A 110 -15.44 -13.58 -4.69
CA ALA A 110 -14.68 -14.25 -5.73
C ALA A 110 -14.91 -15.77 -5.78
N TRP A 111 -15.64 -16.34 -4.81
CA TRP A 111 -15.90 -17.78 -4.76
C TRP A 111 -16.59 -18.26 -6.06
N PRO A 112 -15.93 -19.12 -6.87
CA PRO A 112 -16.50 -19.58 -8.12
C PRO A 112 -17.61 -20.59 -7.82
N LEU A 113 -18.83 -20.30 -8.28
CA LEU A 113 -19.98 -21.21 -8.25
C LEU A 113 -19.79 -22.40 -9.20
#